data_AF-A0A7C7AHJ5-F1
#
_entry.id   AF-A0A7C7AHJ5-F1
#
_cell.length_a   1.000
_cell.length_b   1.000
_cell.length_c   1.000
_cell.angle_alpha   90.00
_cell.angle_beta   90.00
_cell.angle_gamma   90.00
#
_symmetry.space_group_name_H-M   'P 1'
#
loop_
_entity.id
_entity.type
_entity.pdbx_description
1 polymer ?
#
loop_
_entity_poly.entity_id
_entity_poly.type
_entity_poly.pdbx_seq_one_letter_code
_entity_poly.pdbx_strand_id
1 'polypeptide(L)'
;CIGSISDYKENKLFISANSLFASHIGIFGNTGSGKSNTLAKLYTECFQRFREMPGFTKSKFLIIDFNGEYTQTFDESKKVYRLSTRVDTGDSIPIHQSFLEDLELWSIICEATEKTQKPFLSKCIDLYSRLRETDNLMAYIRGMIRNLLLRYYDNPQMFLRQLTGLKTIFTLLFVDAEPAISILNSIQLRSVQGTTKFFRPSDQDGHWANSLDDYEKHFVSAILDSVFIQTNYKDMDEYLIFEYALRYKYLDSLCSQYINEEHIGPLISRFENRVKQVKRLFRICKNPPSDWIAVYSLVDVNVEFKKIVPLIICKYFYERQRQNFYGRSSLHIIIDEAHNILSKISERESQSWKDYRLETFEEIIKEGRKFGTFLTISSQRPSDISETIISQLHNYFIHRLVNNEDIRAIGKAVAFIDNTTYEMISVLPQGACIFTGVASNFPVLVQVDLLPKQQQPQSTTINLAELWQKP
;
A
#
# COMPACT_ATOMS: atom_id res chain seq x y z
N CYS A 1 28.62 -3.52 -17.80
CA CYS A 1 29.12 -4.90 -17.96
C CYS A 1 28.63 -5.69 -16.77
N ILE A 2 27.99 -6.85 -16.94
CA ILE A 2 27.35 -7.54 -15.81
C ILE A 2 28.27 -8.60 -15.19
N GLY A 3 29.13 -9.21 -16.00
CA GLY A 3 30.02 -10.26 -15.57
C GLY A 3 30.88 -10.79 -16.71
N SER A 4 31.55 -11.91 -16.48
CA SER A 4 32.27 -12.67 -17.50
C SER A 4 31.44 -13.86 -17.97
N ILE A 5 31.60 -14.25 -19.24
CA ILE A 5 31.10 -15.53 -19.74
C ILE A 5 31.82 -16.63 -18.96
N SER A 6 31.07 -17.57 -18.37
CA SER A 6 31.65 -18.66 -17.59
C SER A 6 32.62 -19.47 -18.45
N ASP A 7 33.68 -19.97 -17.80
CA ASP A 7 34.85 -20.62 -18.42
C ASP A 7 35.79 -19.70 -19.23
N TYR A 8 35.37 -18.46 -19.53
CA TYR A 8 36.18 -17.45 -20.21
C TYR A 8 36.24 -16.16 -19.38
N LYS A 9 37.02 -16.18 -18.29
CA LYS A 9 37.12 -15.04 -17.33
C LYS A 9 37.49 -13.70 -17.98
N GLU A 10 38.21 -13.72 -19.10
CA GLU A 10 38.60 -12.50 -19.84
C GLU A 10 37.48 -11.97 -20.74
N ASN A 11 36.50 -12.79 -21.10
CA ASN A 11 35.41 -12.41 -21.99
C ASN A 11 34.25 -11.81 -21.18
N LYS A 12 34.13 -10.49 -21.24
CA LYS A 12 33.04 -9.74 -20.58
C LYS A 12 31.74 -9.81 -21.36
N LEU A 13 30.63 -9.99 -20.65
CA LEU A 13 29.29 -9.92 -21.22
C LEU A 13 28.80 -8.46 -21.24
N PHE A 14 28.66 -7.93 -22.46
CA PHE A 14 28.04 -6.64 -22.72
C PHE A 14 26.62 -6.84 -23.25
N ILE A 15 25.66 -6.15 -22.63
CA ILE A 15 24.24 -6.23 -22.97
C ILE A 15 23.76 -4.83 -23.30
N SER A 16 22.93 -4.70 -24.34
CA SER A 16 22.27 -3.45 -24.68
C SER A 16 21.35 -3.01 -23.55
N ALA A 17 21.54 -1.78 -23.07
CA ALA A 17 20.70 -1.19 -22.02
C ALA A 17 19.24 -1.08 -22.46
N ASN A 18 18.99 -0.75 -23.73
CA ASN A 18 17.64 -0.66 -24.27
C ASN A 18 16.97 -2.04 -24.29
N SER A 19 17.67 -3.07 -24.76
CA SER A 19 17.12 -4.43 -24.84
C SER A 19 16.82 -5.03 -23.46
N LEU A 20 17.59 -4.63 -22.45
CA LEU A 20 17.46 -5.12 -21.08
C LEU A 20 16.44 -4.31 -20.26
N PHE A 21 16.64 -3.01 -20.11
CA PHE A 21 15.84 -2.17 -19.21
C PHE A 21 14.52 -1.68 -19.81
N ALA A 22 14.35 -1.71 -21.14
CA ALA A 22 13.04 -1.45 -21.79
C ALA A 22 12.20 -2.75 -21.92
N SER A 23 12.26 -3.59 -20.88
CA SER A 23 11.62 -4.91 -20.81
C SER A 23 11.35 -5.31 -19.35
N HIS A 24 10.54 -6.36 -19.15
CA HIS A 24 10.35 -6.95 -17.82
C HIS A 24 11.44 -8.00 -17.53
N ILE A 25 12.02 -7.99 -16.33
CA ILE A 25 13.18 -8.82 -15.95
C ILE A 25 12.80 -9.77 -14.80
N GLY A 26 13.17 -11.04 -14.92
CA GLY A 26 13.10 -12.03 -13.85
C GLY A 26 14.48 -12.42 -13.34
N ILE A 27 14.68 -12.44 -12.02
CA ILE A 27 15.92 -12.89 -11.37
C ILE A 27 15.57 -14.01 -10.39
N PHE A 28 15.86 -15.26 -10.75
CA PHE A 28 15.40 -16.43 -10.02
C PHE A 28 16.56 -17.25 -9.44
N GLY A 29 16.34 -17.90 -8.29
CA GLY A 29 17.38 -18.69 -7.62
C GLY A 29 17.17 -18.86 -6.11
N ASN A 30 17.78 -19.87 -5.51
CA ASN A 30 17.67 -20.12 -4.06
C ASN A 30 18.34 -19.01 -3.22
N THR A 31 18.10 -18.99 -1.91
CA THR A 31 18.85 -18.15 -0.97
C THR A 31 20.35 -18.44 -1.08
N GLY A 32 21.16 -17.39 -1.09
CA GLY A 32 22.63 -17.49 -1.21
C GLY A 32 23.15 -17.81 -2.61
N SER A 33 22.31 -17.98 -3.63
CA SER A 33 22.76 -18.32 -5.00
C SER A 33 23.41 -17.16 -5.76
N GLY A 34 23.18 -15.92 -5.33
CA GLY A 34 23.71 -14.70 -5.97
C GLY A 34 22.66 -13.73 -6.47
N LYS A 35 21.35 -14.02 -6.37
CA LYS A 35 20.25 -13.16 -6.84
C LYS A 35 20.39 -11.67 -6.46
N SER A 36 20.49 -11.36 -5.16
CA SER A 36 20.56 -9.99 -4.67
C SER A 36 21.79 -9.27 -5.23
N ASN A 37 22.91 -9.98 -5.40
CA ASN A 37 24.12 -9.44 -6.00
C ASN A 37 23.90 -9.12 -7.49
N THR A 38 23.19 -9.97 -8.23
CA THR A 38 22.83 -9.71 -9.62
C THR A 38 21.91 -8.51 -9.76
N LEU A 39 20.85 -8.42 -8.95
CA LEU A 39 19.96 -7.25 -8.94
C LEU A 39 20.76 -5.97 -8.63
N ALA A 40 21.56 -6.00 -7.56
CA ALA A 40 22.41 -4.88 -7.17
C ALA A 40 23.36 -4.47 -8.31
N LYS A 41 24.04 -5.44 -8.92
CA LYS A 41 25.00 -5.22 -10.01
C LYS A 41 24.33 -4.61 -11.24
N LEU A 42 23.19 -5.16 -11.66
CA LEU A 42 22.43 -4.68 -12.84
C LEU A 42 22.11 -3.19 -12.73
N TYR A 43 21.50 -2.79 -11.61
CA TYR A 43 21.05 -1.41 -11.44
C TYR A 43 22.21 -0.47 -11.08
N THR A 44 23.21 -0.92 -10.34
CA THR A 44 24.42 -0.11 -10.09
C THR A 44 25.14 0.21 -11.40
N GLU A 45 25.32 -0.76 -12.29
CA GLU A 45 25.91 -0.54 -13.62
C GLU A 45 25.05 0.38 -14.48
N CYS A 46 23.71 0.27 -14.39
CA CYS A 46 22.80 1.18 -15.07
C CYS A 46 23.01 2.63 -14.60
N PHE A 47 22.98 2.86 -13.30
CA PHE A 47 23.11 4.19 -12.72
C PHE A 47 24.48 4.80 -13.02
N GLN A 48 25.56 4.06 -12.77
CA GLN A 48 26.92 4.56 -13.00
C GLN A 48 27.16 4.94 -14.47
N ARG A 49 26.54 4.24 -15.41
CA ARG A 49 26.78 4.47 -16.84
C ARG A 49 25.87 5.53 -17.46
N PHE A 50 24.66 5.70 -16.93
CA PHE A 50 23.62 6.50 -17.59
C PHE A 50 23.11 7.70 -16.78
N ARG A 51 23.41 7.81 -15.47
CA ARG A 51 22.85 8.89 -14.62
C ARG A 51 23.18 10.30 -15.07
N GLU A 52 24.36 10.50 -15.68
CA GLU A 52 24.81 11.81 -16.17
C GLU A 52 24.11 12.21 -17.49
N MET A 53 23.34 11.31 -18.10
CA MET A 53 22.60 11.63 -19.31
C MET A 53 21.41 12.55 -18.97
N PRO A 54 21.19 13.67 -19.70
CA PRO A 54 20.15 14.64 -19.37
C PRO A 54 18.72 14.07 -19.29
N GLY A 55 18.43 13.01 -20.04
CA GLY A 55 17.13 12.35 -20.05
C GLY A 55 16.92 11.35 -18.89
N PHE A 56 17.99 10.91 -18.23
CA PHE A 56 17.93 9.84 -17.23
C PHE A 56 17.18 10.24 -15.97
N THR A 57 17.21 11.53 -15.61
CA THR A 57 16.47 12.09 -14.47
C THR A 57 14.94 12.01 -14.65
N LYS A 58 14.46 11.72 -15.87
CA LYS A 58 13.04 11.46 -16.15
C LYS A 58 12.63 10.00 -15.92
N SER A 59 13.60 9.13 -15.62
CA SER A 59 13.37 7.75 -15.23
C SER A 59 13.30 7.65 -13.71
N LYS A 60 12.28 6.95 -13.21
CA LYS A 60 12.11 6.66 -11.79
C LYS A 60 12.36 5.21 -11.50
N PHE A 61 13.09 4.92 -10.43
CA PHE A 61 13.44 3.58 -9.98
C PHE A 61 12.93 3.39 -8.56
N LEU A 62 11.96 2.49 -8.39
CA LEU A 62 11.33 2.18 -7.11
C LEU A 62 11.76 0.78 -6.68
N ILE A 63 12.52 0.68 -5.60
CA ILE A 63 13.00 -0.58 -5.06
C ILE A 63 12.14 -0.94 -3.84
N ILE A 64 11.46 -2.07 -3.90
CA ILE A 64 10.70 -2.65 -2.80
C ILE A 64 11.60 -3.68 -2.14
N ASP A 65 12.04 -3.38 -0.92
CA ASP A 65 13.06 -4.14 -0.20
C ASP A 65 12.47 -4.76 1.08
N PHE A 66 12.20 -6.06 1.03
CA PHE A 66 11.60 -6.79 2.15
C PHE A 66 12.54 -7.01 3.34
N ASN A 67 13.85 -7.03 3.08
CA ASN A 67 14.88 -7.47 4.03
C ASN A 67 15.89 -6.37 4.39
N GLY A 68 15.82 -5.19 3.76
CA GLY A 68 16.71 -4.07 4.02
C GLY A 68 18.07 -4.18 3.33
N GLU A 69 18.21 -5.13 2.39
CA GLU A 69 19.47 -5.46 1.73
C GLU A 69 20.03 -4.31 0.89
N TYR A 70 19.19 -3.39 0.42
CA TYR A 70 19.58 -2.36 -0.54
C TYR A 70 19.66 -0.95 0.04
N THR A 71 19.53 -0.80 1.37
CA THR A 71 19.56 0.52 2.01
C THR A 71 20.91 1.23 1.89
N GLN A 72 22.01 0.48 1.71
CA GLN A 72 23.37 1.00 1.51
C GLN A 72 23.88 0.85 0.06
N THR A 73 23.12 0.16 -0.80
CA THR A 73 23.50 -0.20 -2.19
C THR A 73 23.10 0.91 -3.19
N PHE A 74 23.54 0.79 -4.45
CA PHE A 74 23.24 1.71 -5.56
C PHE A 74 23.93 3.08 -5.45
N ASP A 75 23.22 4.15 -5.83
CA ASP A 75 23.70 5.53 -5.86
C ASP A 75 23.55 6.21 -4.48
N GLU A 76 24.41 7.19 -4.19
CA GLU A 76 24.38 7.96 -2.94
C GLU A 76 23.19 8.93 -2.90
N SER A 77 22.71 9.39 -4.06
CA SER A 77 21.57 10.31 -4.16
C SER A 77 20.20 9.62 -3.96
N LYS A 78 20.17 8.31 -3.74
CA LYS A 78 18.92 7.57 -3.50
C LYS A 78 18.21 8.07 -2.24
N LYS A 79 16.89 8.10 -2.29
CA LYS A 79 16.08 8.26 -1.09
C LYS A 79 15.79 6.90 -0.49
N VAL A 80 16.10 6.71 0.79
CA VAL A 80 15.73 5.51 1.56
C VAL A 80 14.58 5.87 2.49
N TYR A 81 13.51 5.06 2.43
CA TYR A 81 12.36 5.10 3.33
C TYR A 81 12.40 3.85 4.21
N ARG A 82 12.78 4.02 5.49
CA ARG A 82 12.74 2.97 6.51
C ARG A 82 11.38 2.95 7.17
N LEU A 83 10.48 2.19 6.59
CA LEU A 83 9.08 2.14 7.01
C LEU A 83 8.91 1.30 8.27
N SER A 84 8.05 1.76 9.17
CA SER A 84 7.67 1.01 10.37
C SER A 84 6.16 1.07 10.58
N THR A 85 5.60 -0.08 10.97
CA THR A 85 4.23 -0.15 11.49
C THR A 85 4.18 -0.12 13.02
N ARG A 86 5.34 -0.28 13.67
CA ARG A 86 5.46 -0.46 15.12
C ARG A 86 5.72 0.86 15.84
N VAL A 87 6.67 1.65 15.34
CA VAL A 87 7.12 2.89 15.97
C VAL A 87 6.68 4.12 15.17
N ASP A 88 6.46 5.24 15.86
CA ASP A 88 6.08 6.52 15.23
C ASP A 88 7.28 7.29 14.63
N THR A 89 8.51 6.79 14.86
CA THR A 89 9.76 7.41 14.36
C THR A 89 10.21 6.89 13.00
N GLY A 90 9.46 5.97 12.38
CA GLY A 90 9.75 5.47 11.04
C GLY A 90 9.56 6.53 9.97
N ASP A 91 10.17 6.33 8.80
CA ASP A 91 9.92 7.19 7.65
C ASP A 91 8.48 7.01 7.14
N SER A 92 7.91 8.10 6.58
CA SER A 92 6.63 8.08 5.88
C SER A 92 6.83 8.38 4.39
N ILE A 93 6.07 7.69 3.55
CA ILE A 93 6.06 7.90 2.09
C ILE A 93 5.24 9.16 1.82
N PRO A 94 5.84 10.23 1.27
CA PRO A 94 5.08 11.40 0.87
C PRO A 94 4.23 11.05 -0.35
N ILE A 95 2.91 11.19 -0.24
CA ILE A 95 1.96 10.83 -1.29
C ILE A 95 1.03 12.00 -1.58
N HIS A 96 0.61 12.10 -2.85
CA HIS A 96 -0.32 13.15 -3.23
C HIS A 96 -1.67 12.91 -2.57
N GLN A 97 -2.36 13.99 -2.27
CA GLN A 97 -3.69 13.98 -1.69
C GLN A 97 -4.73 13.13 -2.41
N SER A 98 -4.62 12.98 -3.73
CA SER A 98 -5.47 12.08 -4.52
C SER A 98 -5.48 10.64 -3.99
N PHE A 99 -4.50 10.26 -3.17
CA PHE A 99 -4.51 8.99 -2.41
C PHE A 99 -5.79 8.80 -1.56
N LEU A 100 -6.31 9.87 -0.95
CA LEU A 100 -7.55 9.83 -0.16
C LEU A 100 -8.81 9.76 -1.02
N GLU A 101 -8.68 10.07 -2.32
CA GLU A 101 -9.76 10.07 -3.30
C GLU A 101 -9.74 8.81 -4.17
N ASP A 102 -8.73 7.96 -4.00
CA ASP A 102 -8.56 6.74 -4.77
C ASP A 102 -9.34 5.59 -4.10
N LEU A 103 -10.56 5.37 -4.61
CA LEU A 103 -11.45 4.29 -4.19
C LEU A 103 -10.75 2.94 -4.18
N GLU A 104 -9.86 2.75 -5.13
CA GLU A 104 -9.32 1.48 -5.52
C GLU A 104 -8.12 1.15 -4.59
N LEU A 105 -7.35 2.15 -4.16
CA LEU A 105 -6.39 2.06 -3.05
C LEU A 105 -7.06 1.84 -1.70
N TRP A 106 -8.13 2.56 -1.38
CA TRP A 106 -8.86 2.33 -0.13
C TRP A 106 -9.60 0.99 -0.09
N SER A 107 -9.98 0.46 -1.25
CA SER A 107 -10.49 -0.91 -1.38
C SER A 107 -9.42 -1.95 -1.05
N ILE A 108 -8.16 -1.72 -1.42
CA ILE A 108 -7.02 -2.57 -1.01
C ILE A 108 -6.82 -2.49 0.50
N ILE A 109 -6.74 -1.27 1.05
CA ILE A 109 -6.47 -1.03 2.47
C ILE A 109 -7.55 -1.65 3.35
N CYS A 110 -8.82 -1.53 2.96
CA CYS A 110 -9.96 -2.00 3.73
C CYS A 110 -10.46 -3.38 3.31
N GLU A 111 -9.81 -4.05 2.35
CA GLU A 111 -10.29 -5.33 1.77
C GLU A 111 -11.78 -5.27 1.40
N ALA A 112 -12.16 -4.23 0.65
CA ALA A 112 -13.55 -3.93 0.37
C ALA A 112 -14.14 -4.91 -0.66
N THR A 113 -15.27 -5.53 -0.32
CA THR A 113 -16.06 -6.34 -1.24
C THR A 113 -16.68 -5.49 -2.35
N GLU A 114 -16.75 -6.06 -3.56
CA GLU A 114 -17.13 -5.29 -4.76
C GLU A 114 -18.56 -4.79 -4.75
N LYS A 115 -19.51 -5.62 -4.31
CA LYS A 115 -20.93 -5.35 -4.50
C LYS A 115 -21.52 -4.36 -3.49
N THR A 116 -20.97 -4.30 -2.27
CA THR A 116 -21.59 -3.52 -1.18
C THR A 116 -20.61 -2.52 -0.55
N GLN A 117 -19.37 -2.94 -0.31
CA GLN A 117 -18.39 -2.13 0.40
C GLN A 117 -17.69 -1.09 -0.51
N LYS A 118 -17.33 -1.44 -1.76
CA LYS A 118 -16.78 -0.47 -2.72
C LYS A 118 -17.76 0.70 -2.99
N PRO A 119 -19.07 0.47 -3.26
CA PRO A 119 -20.03 1.58 -3.43
C PRO A 119 -20.17 2.47 -2.18
N PHE A 120 -20.10 1.88 -0.98
CA PHE A 120 -20.12 2.65 0.26
C PHE A 120 -18.86 3.53 0.41
N LEU A 121 -17.67 2.97 0.16
CA LEU A 121 -16.42 3.75 0.16
C LEU A 121 -16.46 4.89 -0.85
N SER A 122 -17.00 4.65 -2.06
CA SER A 122 -17.16 5.68 -3.09
C SER A 122 -17.96 6.87 -2.57
N LYS A 123 -19.11 6.62 -1.92
CA LYS A 123 -19.92 7.68 -1.28
C LYS A 123 -19.19 8.40 -0.13
N CYS A 124 -18.28 7.73 0.56
CA CYS A 124 -17.45 8.35 1.61
C CYS A 124 -16.41 9.29 0.99
N ILE A 125 -15.78 8.87 -0.10
CA ILE A 125 -14.83 9.67 -0.88
C ILE A 125 -15.53 10.90 -1.46
N ASP A 126 -16.73 10.74 -2.04
CA ASP A 126 -17.53 11.87 -2.54
C ASP A 126 -17.90 12.87 -1.45
N LEU A 127 -18.11 12.40 -0.22
CA LEU A 127 -18.32 13.30 0.92
C LEU A 127 -17.02 13.98 1.32
N TYR A 128 -15.91 13.26 1.41
CA TYR A 128 -14.60 13.82 1.71
C TYR A 128 -14.23 14.95 0.74
N SER A 129 -14.38 14.74 -0.58
CA SER A 129 -14.08 15.77 -1.58
C SER A 129 -14.92 17.02 -1.39
N ARG A 130 -16.23 16.87 -1.11
CA ARG A 130 -17.12 18.01 -0.82
C ARG A 130 -16.76 18.76 0.46
N LEU A 131 -16.38 18.03 1.52
CA LEU A 131 -15.96 18.65 2.78
C LEU A 131 -14.73 19.52 2.57
N ARG A 132 -13.78 19.05 1.76
CA ARG A 132 -12.55 19.78 1.46
C ARG A 132 -12.75 21.08 0.70
N GLU A 133 -13.73 21.11 -0.20
CA GLU A 133 -14.05 22.29 -1.00
C GLU A 133 -14.89 23.32 -0.23
N THR A 134 -15.25 23.02 1.03
CA THR A 134 -16.11 23.87 1.85
C THR A 134 -15.32 24.92 2.63
N ASP A 135 -15.59 26.21 2.39
CA ASP A 135 -14.91 27.32 3.08
C ASP A 135 -15.06 27.27 4.61
N ASN A 136 -16.31 27.15 5.10
CA ASN A 136 -16.61 27.07 6.53
C ASN A 136 -16.90 25.62 6.95
N LEU A 137 -15.85 24.79 6.91
CA LEU A 137 -15.92 23.36 7.18
C LEU A 137 -16.64 23.01 8.48
N MET A 138 -16.31 23.68 9.59
CA MET A 138 -16.90 23.35 10.89
C MET A 138 -18.38 23.75 11.01
N ALA A 139 -18.80 24.85 10.38
CA ALA A 139 -20.23 25.18 10.30
C ALA A 139 -21.00 24.14 9.46
N TYR A 140 -20.39 23.66 8.38
CA TYR A 140 -20.99 22.62 7.55
C TYR A 140 -21.09 21.28 8.28
N ILE A 141 -20.01 20.84 8.94
CA ILE A 141 -19.99 19.66 9.83
C ILE A 141 -21.04 19.80 10.94
N ARG A 142 -21.18 20.97 11.55
CA ARG A 142 -22.22 21.24 12.56
C ARG A 142 -23.61 20.99 12.00
N GLY A 143 -23.91 21.51 10.80
CA GLY A 143 -25.18 21.28 10.12
C GLY A 143 -25.43 19.80 9.80
N MET A 144 -24.40 19.08 9.37
CA MET A 144 -24.48 17.64 9.12
C MET A 144 -24.78 16.85 10.40
N ILE A 145 -24.07 17.10 11.50
CA ILE A 145 -24.31 16.44 12.78
C ILE A 145 -25.71 16.80 13.32
N ARG A 146 -26.14 18.07 13.20
CA ARG A 146 -27.51 18.48 13.53
C ARG A 146 -28.54 17.63 12.77
N ASN A 147 -28.38 17.49 11.46
CA ASN A 147 -29.30 16.73 10.62
C ASN A 147 -29.29 15.22 10.95
N LEU A 148 -28.14 14.66 11.32
CA LEU A 148 -28.06 13.28 11.79
C LEU A 148 -28.79 13.12 13.13
N LEU A 149 -28.54 14.01 14.10
CA LEU A 149 -29.17 13.97 15.41
C LEU A 149 -30.69 14.09 15.31
N LEU A 150 -31.21 15.02 14.50
CA LEU A 150 -32.65 15.20 14.28
C LEU A 150 -33.34 13.95 13.72
N ARG A 151 -32.67 13.15 12.89
CA ARG A 151 -33.25 11.89 12.37
C ARG A 151 -33.52 10.84 13.44
N TYR A 152 -32.82 10.90 14.57
CA TYR A 152 -33.09 9.97 15.66
C TYR A 152 -34.40 10.25 16.38
N TYR A 153 -34.98 11.45 16.22
CA TYR A 153 -36.29 11.78 16.80
C TYR A 153 -37.35 10.75 16.41
N ASP A 154 -37.42 10.41 15.11
CA ASP A 154 -38.38 9.44 14.58
C ASP A 154 -37.94 7.97 14.81
N ASN A 155 -36.69 7.72 15.19
CA ASN A 155 -36.17 6.38 15.47
C ASN A 155 -35.28 6.35 16.74
N PRO A 156 -35.90 6.41 17.93
CA PRO A 156 -35.15 6.49 19.18
C PRO A 156 -34.25 5.28 19.45
N GLN A 157 -34.65 4.07 18.99
CA GLN A 157 -33.83 2.87 19.17
C GLN A 157 -32.53 2.93 18.35
N MET A 158 -32.56 3.56 17.18
CA MET A 158 -31.35 3.77 16.36
C MET A 158 -30.34 4.67 17.08
N PHE A 159 -30.79 5.66 17.86
CA PHE A 159 -29.89 6.49 18.67
C PHE A 159 -29.07 5.65 19.65
N LEU A 160 -29.71 4.76 20.40
CA LEU A 160 -29.00 3.89 21.35
C LEU A 160 -28.00 2.98 20.65
N ARG A 161 -28.39 2.40 19.51
CA ARG A 161 -27.49 1.55 18.70
C ARG A 161 -26.27 2.31 18.18
N GLN A 162 -26.44 3.59 17.83
CA GLN A 162 -25.38 4.41 17.23
C GLN A 162 -24.65 5.32 18.23
N LEU A 163 -24.99 5.26 19.53
CA LEU A 163 -24.45 6.13 20.56
C LEU A 163 -22.91 6.09 20.62
N THR A 164 -22.31 4.91 20.50
CA THR A 164 -20.85 4.75 20.47
C THR A 164 -20.24 5.44 19.24
N GLY A 165 -20.86 5.28 18.06
CA GLY A 165 -20.40 5.93 16.84
C GLY A 165 -20.46 7.45 16.92
N LEU A 166 -21.53 8.01 17.51
CA LEU A 166 -21.65 9.45 17.76
C LEU A 166 -20.53 9.95 18.67
N LYS A 167 -20.29 9.27 19.81
CA LYS A 167 -19.19 9.62 20.71
C LYS A 167 -17.85 9.63 19.98
N THR A 168 -17.59 8.63 19.14
CA THR A 168 -16.35 8.58 18.36
C THR A 168 -16.23 9.75 17.39
N ILE A 169 -17.32 10.19 16.74
CA ILE A 169 -17.30 11.40 15.89
C ILE A 169 -16.95 12.63 16.72
N PHE A 170 -17.53 12.81 17.91
CA PHE A 170 -17.19 13.93 18.79
C PHE A 170 -15.72 13.86 19.25
N THR A 171 -15.26 12.71 19.73
CA THR A 171 -13.85 12.51 20.11
C THR A 171 -12.89 12.73 18.94
N LEU A 172 -13.29 12.44 17.70
CA LEU A 172 -12.48 12.69 16.52
C LEU A 172 -12.33 14.18 16.21
N LEU A 173 -13.41 14.96 16.34
CA LEU A 173 -13.45 16.36 15.91
C LEU A 173 -12.96 17.36 16.96
N PHE A 174 -13.16 17.05 18.25
CA PHE A 174 -12.97 18.03 19.33
C PHE A 174 -11.78 17.70 20.22
N VAL A 175 -11.10 18.75 20.70
CA VAL A 175 -10.02 18.64 21.69
C VAL A 175 -10.59 18.14 23.01
N ASP A 176 -11.66 18.78 23.48
CA ASP A 176 -12.50 18.30 24.57
C ASP A 176 -13.90 17.95 24.07
N ALA A 177 -14.18 16.66 24.01
CA ALA A 177 -15.48 16.11 23.61
C ALA A 177 -16.38 15.77 24.81
N GLU A 178 -15.85 15.85 26.04
CA GLU A 178 -16.53 15.35 27.24
C GLU A 178 -17.88 16.04 27.51
N PRO A 179 -18.04 17.38 27.31
CA PRO A 179 -19.33 18.04 27.48
C PRO A 179 -20.44 17.41 26.63
N ALA A 180 -20.19 17.17 25.33
CA ALA A 180 -21.15 16.53 24.44
C ALA A 180 -21.38 15.06 24.82
N ILE A 181 -20.33 14.33 25.17
CA ILE A 181 -20.41 12.90 25.53
C ILE A 181 -21.21 12.71 26.83
N SER A 182 -21.03 13.57 27.82
CA SER A 182 -21.79 13.58 29.07
C SER A 182 -23.28 13.80 28.81
N ILE A 183 -23.62 14.76 27.94
CA ILE A 183 -25.00 14.98 27.51
C ILE A 183 -25.56 13.75 26.80
N LEU A 184 -24.83 13.19 25.83
CA LEU A 184 -25.23 11.97 25.11
C LEU A 184 -25.50 10.78 26.06
N ASN A 185 -24.66 10.60 27.09
CA ASN A 185 -24.83 9.55 28.10
C ASN A 185 -26.04 9.77 29.02
N SER A 186 -26.40 11.02 29.26
CA SER A 186 -27.54 11.37 30.12
C SER A 186 -28.90 11.11 29.46
N ILE A 187 -28.94 10.98 28.13
CA ILE A 187 -30.18 10.80 27.37
C ILE A 187 -30.74 9.40 27.61
N GLN A 188 -32.01 9.34 28.01
CA GLN A 188 -32.76 8.13 28.29
C GLN A 188 -33.94 7.99 27.31
N LEU A 189 -34.29 6.76 26.97
CA LEU A 189 -35.55 6.45 26.30
C LEU A 189 -36.57 5.99 27.33
N ARG A 190 -37.73 6.63 27.37
CA ARG A 190 -38.82 6.28 28.29
C ARG A 190 -40.10 6.06 27.52
N SER A 191 -40.83 5.01 27.89
CA SER A 191 -42.16 4.75 27.33
C SER A 191 -43.19 5.57 28.10
N VAL A 192 -43.92 6.42 27.39
CA VAL A 192 -45.03 7.22 27.93
C VAL A 192 -46.25 6.95 27.06
N GLN A 193 -47.31 6.40 27.67
CA GLN A 193 -48.57 6.08 26.99
C GLN A 193 -48.37 5.23 25.71
N GLY A 194 -47.42 4.30 25.73
CA GLY A 194 -47.13 3.41 24.58
C GLY A 194 -46.21 4.02 23.50
N THR A 195 -45.81 5.29 23.63
CA THR A 195 -44.84 5.94 22.75
C THR A 195 -43.47 6.04 23.42
N THR A 196 -42.41 5.69 22.71
CA THR A 196 -41.03 5.87 23.22
C THR A 196 -40.59 7.30 22.96
N LYS A 197 -40.24 8.04 24.01
CA LYS A 197 -39.76 9.43 23.94
C LYS A 197 -38.38 9.58 24.55
N PHE A 198 -37.66 10.60 24.10
CA PHE A 198 -36.41 11.01 24.72
C PHE A 198 -36.66 11.80 26.00
N PHE A 199 -35.87 11.50 27.02
CA PHE A 199 -35.82 12.21 28.29
C PHE A 199 -34.36 12.50 28.66
N ARG A 200 -34.08 13.73 29.08
CA ARG A 200 -32.76 14.13 29.59
C ARG A 200 -32.92 14.70 31.00
N PRO A 201 -32.27 14.12 32.03
CA PRO A 201 -32.30 14.66 33.39
C PRO A 201 -31.75 16.09 33.45
N SER A 202 -32.36 16.93 34.29
CA SER A 202 -31.88 18.26 34.67
C SER A 202 -32.37 18.59 36.09
N ASP A 203 -31.81 19.63 36.71
CA ASP A 203 -32.13 20.02 38.09
C ASP A 203 -33.57 20.54 38.27
N GLN A 204 -34.27 20.85 37.16
CA GLN A 204 -35.65 21.36 37.14
C GLN A 204 -36.53 20.44 36.29
N ASP A 205 -36.94 19.31 36.87
CA ASP A 205 -37.88 18.30 36.32
C ASP A 205 -37.47 17.54 35.04
N GLY A 206 -36.27 17.82 34.49
CA GLY A 206 -35.77 17.18 33.28
C GLY A 206 -36.43 17.70 31.99
N HIS A 207 -35.83 17.37 30.85
CA HIS A 207 -36.32 17.76 29.53
C HIS A 207 -36.92 16.55 28.82
N TRP A 208 -38.16 16.70 28.35
CA TRP A 208 -38.86 15.71 27.53
C TRP A 208 -38.92 16.17 26.07
N ALA A 209 -38.67 15.26 25.14
CA ALA A 209 -38.89 15.50 23.72
C ALA A 209 -40.37 15.22 23.36
N ASN A 210 -41.26 16.17 23.66
CA ASN A 210 -42.68 16.04 23.32
C ASN A 210 -43.00 16.43 21.87
N SER A 211 -42.16 17.29 21.30
CA SER A 211 -42.18 17.71 19.91
C SER A 211 -40.77 17.68 19.32
N LEU A 212 -40.67 17.83 17.99
CA LEU A 212 -39.40 17.98 17.31
C LEU A 212 -38.66 19.26 17.78
N ASP A 213 -39.38 20.33 18.08
CA ASP A 213 -38.81 21.58 18.61
C ASP A 213 -38.20 21.38 20.00
N ASP A 214 -38.90 20.65 20.89
CA ASP A 214 -38.36 20.30 22.21
C ASP A 214 -37.08 19.46 22.08
N TYR A 215 -37.07 18.49 21.16
CA TYR A 215 -35.92 17.65 20.90
C TYR A 215 -34.74 18.47 20.36
N GLU A 216 -34.99 19.33 19.38
CA GLU A 216 -33.96 20.18 18.79
C GLU A 216 -33.36 21.13 19.83
N LYS A 217 -34.20 21.80 20.62
CA LYS A 217 -33.77 22.81 21.59
C LYS A 217 -33.03 22.20 22.78
N HIS A 218 -33.59 21.15 23.40
CA HIS A 218 -33.08 20.64 24.68
C HIS A 218 -32.07 19.50 24.56
N PHE A 219 -31.98 18.86 23.38
CA PHE A 219 -31.08 17.74 23.13
C PHE A 219 -30.05 18.13 22.07
N VAL A 220 -30.49 18.41 20.83
CA VAL A 220 -29.57 18.63 19.71
C VAL A 220 -28.73 19.88 19.90
N SER A 221 -29.35 21.03 20.16
CA SER A 221 -28.65 22.30 20.35
C SER A 221 -27.75 22.25 21.57
N ALA A 222 -28.23 21.66 22.67
CA ALA A 222 -27.42 21.51 23.88
C ALA A 222 -26.16 20.66 23.66
N ILE A 223 -26.24 19.58 22.87
CA ILE A 223 -25.05 18.79 22.48
C ILE A 223 -24.11 19.65 21.63
N LEU A 224 -24.62 20.28 20.57
CA LEU A 224 -23.78 21.01 19.62
C LEU A 224 -23.13 22.24 20.27
N ASP A 225 -23.86 23.03 21.04
CA ASP A 225 -23.38 24.25 21.69
C ASP A 225 -22.34 23.97 22.78
N SER A 226 -22.37 22.76 23.36
CA SER A 226 -21.38 22.35 24.37
C SER A 226 -19.97 22.15 23.81
N VAL A 227 -19.81 21.92 22.49
CA VAL A 227 -18.52 21.56 21.89
C VAL A 227 -18.13 22.38 20.67
N PHE A 228 -19.09 22.92 19.90
CA PHE A 228 -18.81 23.75 18.71
C PHE A 228 -18.41 25.18 19.08
N ILE A 229 -17.27 25.28 19.74
CA ILE A 229 -16.62 26.50 20.21
C ILE A 229 -15.33 26.65 19.39
N GLN A 230 -15.02 27.87 18.92
CA GLN A 230 -13.92 28.12 17.97
C GLN A 230 -12.56 27.54 18.40
N THR A 231 -12.29 27.46 19.71
CA THR A 231 -11.02 26.96 20.27
C THR A 231 -11.00 25.46 20.56
N ASN A 232 -12.13 24.75 20.35
CA ASN A 232 -12.29 23.35 20.76
C ASN A 232 -12.13 22.34 19.61
N TYR A 233 -11.75 22.78 18.41
CA TYR A 233 -11.56 21.88 17.27
C TYR A 233 -10.15 21.29 17.27
N LYS A 234 -10.03 20.01 16.91
CA LYS A 234 -8.72 19.42 16.57
C LYS A 234 -8.22 19.98 15.23
N ASP A 235 -6.93 19.80 14.96
CA ASP A 235 -6.37 20.13 13.66
C ASP A 235 -7.03 19.26 12.58
N MET A 236 -7.68 19.90 11.62
CA MET A 236 -8.49 19.25 10.59
C MET A 236 -7.60 18.78 9.43
N ASP A 237 -6.68 17.86 9.74
CA ASP A 237 -5.84 17.23 8.73
C ASP A 237 -6.67 16.38 7.75
N GLU A 238 -6.07 16.08 6.60
CA GLU A 238 -6.76 15.39 5.50
C GLU A 238 -7.25 13.98 5.87
N TYR A 239 -6.51 13.28 6.73
CA TYR A 239 -6.96 11.98 7.21
C TYR A 239 -8.10 12.08 8.22
N LEU A 240 -8.12 13.12 9.05
CA LEU A 240 -9.21 13.38 10.00
C LEU A 240 -10.50 13.69 9.24
N ILE A 241 -10.44 14.53 8.21
CA ILE A 241 -11.60 14.83 7.34
C ILE A 241 -12.10 13.54 6.67
N PHE A 242 -11.20 12.72 6.12
CA PHE A 242 -11.56 11.44 5.49
C PHE A 242 -12.20 10.47 6.51
N GLU A 243 -11.63 10.35 7.69
CA GLU A 243 -12.14 9.51 8.78
C GLU A 243 -13.52 10.00 9.24
N TYR A 244 -13.73 11.31 9.37
CA TYR A 244 -15.04 11.89 9.65
C TYR A 244 -16.06 11.54 8.55
N ALA A 245 -15.69 11.70 7.27
CA ALA A 245 -16.57 11.40 6.15
C ALA A 245 -17.06 9.94 6.19
N LEU A 246 -16.15 9.01 6.43
CA LEU A 246 -16.45 7.58 6.54
C LEU A 246 -17.36 7.28 7.74
N ARG A 247 -17.03 7.79 8.93
CA ARG A 247 -17.83 7.57 10.15
C ARG A 247 -19.22 8.19 10.04
N TYR A 248 -19.31 9.43 9.57
CA TYR A 248 -20.58 10.10 9.34
C TYR A 248 -21.43 9.33 8.33
N LYS A 249 -20.86 8.93 7.18
CA LYS A 249 -21.62 8.18 6.17
C LYS A 249 -22.10 6.83 6.65
N TYR A 250 -21.35 6.17 7.52
CA TYR A 250 -21.81 4.93 8.13
C TYR A 250 -23.09 5.15 8.96
N LEU A 251 -23.08 6.10 9.88
CA LEU A 251 -24.23 6.41 10.74
C LEU A 251 -25.43 6.93 9.94
N ASP A 252 -25.18 7.87 9.03
CA ASP A 252 -26.15 8.47 8.10
C ASP A 252 -26.87 7.41 7.27
N SER A 253 -26.12 6.47 6.68
CA SER A 253 -26.66 5.43 5.81
C SER A 253 -27.43 4.36 6.58
N LEU A 254 -27.02 4.05 7.82
CA LEU A 254 -27.76 3.15 8.69
C LEU A 254 -29.10 3.75 9.14
N CYS A 255 -29.14 5.04 9.47
CA CYS A 255 -30.38 5.74 9.82
C CYS A 255 -31.39 5.70 8.67
N SER A 256 -30.91 5.89 7.44
CA SER A 256 -31.75 5.85 6.24
C SER A 256 -31.99 4.46 5.66
N GLN A 257 -31.54 3.38 6.34
CA GLN A 257 -31.68 1.98 5.90
C GLN A 257 -31.10 1.70 4.49
N TYR A 258 -30.16 2.53 4.02
CA TYR A 258 -29.50 2.34 2.73
C TYR A 258 -28.41 1.26 2.75
N ILE A 259 -27.93 0.90 3.94
CA ILE A 259 -26.92 -0.14 4.13
C ILE A 259 -27.35 -1.12 5.23
N ASN A 260 -26.86 -2.35 5.12
CA ASN A 260 -26.95 -3.36 6.17
C ASN A 260 -25.64 -3.34 7.00
N GLU A 261 -25.77 -3.20 8.31
CA GLU A 261 -24.64 -3.22 9.26
C GLU A 261 -23.79 -4.50 9.11
N GLU A 262 -24.42 -5.66 8.88
CA GLU A 262 -23.68 -6.93 8.72
C GLU A 262 -22.76 -6.93 7.49
N HIS A 263 -23.05 -6.10 6.49
CA HIS A 263 -22.26 -6.01 5.27
C HIS A 263 -21.20 -4.90 5.33
N ILE A 264 -21.47 -3.77 5.98
CA ILE A 264 -20.55 -2.62 6.01
C ILE A 264 -19.73 -2.56 7.31
N GLY A 265 -20.26 -3.03 8.44
CA GLY A 265 -19.57 -3.07 9.73
C GLY A 265 -18.16 -3.69 9.67
N PRO A 266 -17.95 -4.83 8.97
CA PRO A 266 -16.60 -5.40 8.82
C PRO A 266 -15.61 -4.46 8.11
N LEU A 267 -16.06 -3.65 7.16
CA LEU A 267 -15.21 -2.65 6.50
C LEU A 267 -14.82 -1.53 7.46
N ILE A 268 -15.77 -1.03 8.26
CA ILE A 268 -15.50 0.00 9.27
C ILE A 268 -14.46 -0.50 10.28
N SER A 269 -14.62 -1.73 10.78
CA SER A 269 -13.66 -2.32 11.71
C SER A 269 -12.26 -2.46 11.09
N ARG A 270 -12.16 -2.90 9.82
CA ARG A 270 -10.87 -2.98 9.13
C ARG A 270 -10.23 -1.60 8.94
N PHE A 271 -11.02 -0.59 8.60
CA PHE A 271 -10.53 0.79 8.51
C PHE A 271 -9.97 1.26 9.86
N GLU A 272 -10.73 1.09 10.95
CA GLU A 272 -10.32 1.51 12.30
C GLU A 272 -9.01 0.84 12.75
N ASN A 273 -8.86 -0.45 12.45
CA ASN A 273 -7.68 -1.22 12.82
C ASN A 273 -6.43 -0.89 11.98
N ARG A 274 -6.60 -0.28 10.80
CA ARG A 274 -5.53 -0.04 9.82
C ARG A 274 -5.17 1.44 9.64
N VAL A 275 -6.08 2.37 9.93
CA VAL A 275 -5.91 3.80 9.64
C VAL A 275 -4.69 4.39 10.33
N LYS A 276 -4.36 3.95 11.56
CA LYS A 276 -3.19 4.42 12.28
C LYS A 276 -1.89 4.05 11.57
N GLN A 277 -1.79 2.82 11.08
CA GLN A 277 -0.63 2.33 10.32
C GLN A 277 -0.56 2.99 8.95
N VAL A 278 -1.70 3.22 8.28
CA VAL A 278 -1.75 3.99 7.02
C VAL A 278 -1.23 5.41 7.23
N LYS A 279 -1.68 6.13 8.27
CA LYS A 279 -1.21 7.47 8.64
C LYS A 279 0.30 7.51 8.93
N ARG A 280 0.85 6.44 9.54
CA ARG A 280 2.30 6.30 9.79
C ARG A 280 3.09 6.10 8.49
N LEU A 281 2.58 5.25 7.59
CA LEU A 281 3.30 4.83 6.39
C LEU A 281 3.18 5.83 5.24
N PHE A 282 2.07 6.56 5.15
CA PHE A 282 1.77 7.47 4.06
C PHE A 282 1.47 8.87 4.61
N ARG A 283 2.24 9.86 4.17
CA ARG A 283 2.04 11.26 4.56
C ARG A 283 1.48 12.05 3.40
N ILE A 284 0.30 12.62 3.58
CA ILE A 284 -0.34 13.45 2.56
C ILE A 284 0.48 14.73 2.34
N CYS A 285 0.73 15.07 1.08
CA CYS A 285 1.37 16.32 0.69
C CYS A 285 0.88 16.78 -0.69
N LYS A 286 0.88 18.09 -0.94
CA LYS A 286 0.45 18.68 -2.23
C LYS A 286 1.44 18.39 -3.36
N ASN A 287 2.74 18.41 -3.05
CA ASN A 287 3.81 18.18 -4.03
C ASN A 287 4.78 17.14 -3.47
N PRO A 288 4.51 15.83 -3.68
CA PRO A 288 5.46 14.78 -3.32
C PRO A 288 6.82 15.00 -3.99
N PRO A 289 7.94 14.66 -3.32
CA PRO A 289 9.26 14.77 -3.92
C PRO A 289 9.35 13.85 -5.14
N SER A 290 10.10 14.28 -6.14
CA SER A 290 10.34 13.50 -7.35
C SER A 290 11.67 12.76 -7.26
N ASP A 291 11.81 11.90 -6.25
CA ASP A 291 12.98 11.04 -6.10
C ASP A 291 13.11 10.14 -7.33
N TRP A 292 14.28 10.19 -7.98
CA TRP A 292 14.55 9.38 -9.17
C TRP A 292 14.97 7.95 -8.79
N ILE A 293 15.57 7.74 -7.61
CA ILE A 293 15.70 6.43 -6.93
C ILE A 293 15.05 6.52 -5.55
N ALA A 294 14.11 5.62 -5.28
CA ALA A 294 13.53 5.42 -3.96
C ALA A 294 13.65 3.95 -3.53
N VAL A 295 14.21 3.69 -2.36
CA VAL A 295 14.27 2.37 -1.71
C VAL A 295 13.28 2.35 -0.54
N TYR A 296 12.28 1.48 -0.61
CA TYR A 296 11.27 1.28 0.42
C TYR A 296 11.62 0.03 1.22
N SER A 297 12.24 0.23 2.38
CA SER A 297 12.61 -0.86 3.29
C SER A 297 11.42 -1.24 4.17
N LEU A 298 11.04 -2.52 4.12
CA LEU A 298 9.89 -3.09 4.83
C LEU A 298 10.29 -3.91 6.06
N VAL A 299 11.54 -3.82 6.52
CA VAL A 299 12.08 -4.65 7.60
C VAL A 299 11.20 -4.60 8.86
N ASP A 300 10.75 -3.40 9.25
CA ASP A 300 9.92 -3.17 10.45
C ASP A 300 8.42 -2.98 10.15
N VAL A 301 7.98 -3.46 8.99
CA VAL A 301 6.56 -3.50 8.58
C VAL A 301 5.97 -4.85 8.99
N ASN A 302 4.77 -4.86 9.57
CA ASN A 302 4.10 -6.09 9.97
C ASN A 302 3.70 -6.95 8.74
N VAL A 303 3.38 -8.23 8.95
CA VAL A 303 3.11 -9.18 7.86
C VAL A 303 1.95 -8.75 6.96
N GLU A 304 0.92 -8.14 7.54
CA GLU A 304 -0.25 -7.62 6.82
C GLU A 304 0.15 -6.47 5.86
N PHE A 305 0.83 -5.45 6.37
CA PHE A 305 1.25 -4.29 5.58
C PHE A 305 2.43 -4.58 4.65
N LYS A 306 3.21 -5.67 4.89
CA LYS A 306 4.24 -6.13 3.95
C LYS A 306 3.67 -6.50 2.59
N LYS A 307 2.36 -6.78 2.49
CA LYS A 307 1.71 -6.97 1.19
C LYS A 307 0.97 -5.73 0.69
N ILE A 308 0.31 -5.00 1.60
CA ILE A 308 -0.47 -3.80 1.26
C ILE A 308 0.42 -2.66 0.75
N VAL A 309 1.54 -2.38 1.42
CA VAL A 309 2.42 -1.25 1.09
C VAL A 309 3.01 -1.38 -0.33
N PRO A 310 3.64 -2.51 -0.72
CA PRO A 310 4.10 -2.69 -2.10
C PRO A 310 3.00 -2.52 -3.14
N LEU A 311 1.81 -3.08 -2.89
CA LEU A 311 0.70 -3.00 -3.82
C LEU A 311 0.24 -1.54 -4.02
N ILE A 312 0.13 -0.78 -2.93
CA ILE A 312 -0.18 0.66 -2.99
C ILE A 312 0.89 1.42 -3.76
N ILE A 313 2.18 1.21 -3.45
CA ILE A 313 3.29 1.90 -4.13
C ILE A 313 3.24 1.59 -5.63
N CYS A 314 3.24 0.31 -6.01
CA CYS A 314 3.24 -0.10 -7.41
C CYS A 314 2.08 0.51 -8.18
N LYS A 315 0.86 0.40 -7.63
CA LYS A 315 -0.33 0.92 -8.26
C LYS A 315 -0.33 2.44 -8.36
N TYR A 316 -0.06 3.14 -7.26
CA TYR A 316 -0.06 4.60 -7.23
C TYR A 316 0.93 5.20 -8.24
N PHE A 317 2.15 4.66 -8.30
CA PHE A 317 3.14 5.16 -9.25
C PHE A 317 2.85 4.74 -10.69
N TYR A 318 2.31 3.52 -10.91
CA TYR A 318 1.89 3.07 -12.24
C TYR A 318 0.77 3.94 -12.81
N GLU A 319 -0.29 4.22 -12.04
CA GLU A 319 -1.40 5.06 -12.47
C GLU A 319 -0.94 6.47 -12.85
N ARG A 320 -0.09 7.07 -12.02
CA ARG A 320 0.48 8.40 -12.33
C ARG A 320 1.37 8.37 -13.56
N GLN A 321 2.17 7.33 -13.73
CA GLN A 321 2.98 7.16 -14.94
C GLN A 321 2.06 7.05 -16.16
N ARG A 322 1.01 6.22 -16.10
CA ARG A 322 0.03 6.03 -17.18
C ARG A 322 -0.68 7.34 -17.56
N GLN A 323 -1.16 8.10 -16.57
CA GLN A 323 -1.85 9.38 -16.79
C GLN A 323 -0.95 10.48 -17.37
N ASN A 324 0.33 10.48 -17.01
CA ASN A 324 1.29 11.52 -17.41
C ASN A 324 2.27 11.07 -18.49
N PHE A 325 2.03 9.94 -19.14
CA PHE A 325 2.96 9.38 -20.12
C PHE A 325 2.85 10.08 -21.48
N TYR A 326 3.85 10.90 -21.78
CA TYR A 326 4.02 11.54 -23.09
C TYR A 326 5.23 11.00 -23.86
N GLY A 327 5.65 9.75 -23.59
CA GLY A 327 6.80 9.12 -24.24
C GLY A 327 8.18 9.62 -23.81
N ARG A 328 8.26 10.37 -22.69
CA ARG A 328 9.49 11.08 -22.26
C ARG A 328 10.00 10.69 -20.87
N SER A 329 9.32 9.79 -20.18
CA SER A 329 9.67 9.29 -18.84
C SER A 329 9.56 7.77 -18.79
N SER A 330 10.24 7.13 -17.84
CA SER A 330 10.05 5.71 -17.55
C SER A 330 9.90 5.46 -16.06
N LEU A 331 9.20 4.39 -15.73
CA LEU A 331 9.03 3.91 -14.36
C LEU A 331 9.59 2.48 -14.29
N HIS A 332 10.57 2.27 -13.43
CA HIS A 332 11.14 0.96 -13.15
C HIS A 332 10.72 0.57 -11.74
N ILE A 333 9.93 -0.49 -11.62
CA ILE A 333 9.52 -1.08 -10.35
C ILE A 333 10.38 -2.33 -10.14
N ILE A 334 11.16 -2.35 -9.06
CA ILE A 334 12.10 -3.40 -8.72
C ILE A 334 11.63 -4.03 -7.41
N ILE A 335 11.31 -5.31 -7.46
CA ILE A 335 10.74 -6.03 -6.33
C ILE A 335 11.65 -7.20 -6.01
N ASP A 336 12.37 -7.11 -4.90
CA ASP A 336 13.06 -8.27 -4.35
C ASP A 336 12.08 -9.16 -3.59
N GLU A 337 12.38 -10.45 -3.49
CA GLU A 337 11.56 -11.44 -2.79
C GLU A 337 10.07 -11.38 -3.20
N ALA A 338 9.83 -11.24 -4.51
CA ALA A 338 8.54 -10.92 -5.10
C ALA A 338 7.43 -11.96 -4.83
N HIS A 339 7.78 -13.19 -4.44
CA HIS A 339 6.80 -14.18 -3.97
C HIS A 339 5.98 -13.67 -2.76
N ASN A 340 6.52 -12.75 -1.94
CA ASN A 340 5.77 -12.15 -0.83
C ASN A 340 4.48 -11.42 -1.27
N ILE A 341 4.46 -10.90 -2.50
CA ILE A 341 3.35 -10.11 -3.04
C ILE A 341 2.75 -10.66 -4.34
N LEU A 342 3.40 -11.62 -4.99
CA LEU A 342 2.93 -12.22 -6.24
C LEU A 342 2.50 -13.69 -6.07
N SER A 343 2.53 -14.22 -4.83
CA SER A 343 2.17 -15.61 -4.58
C SER A 343 0.69 -15.91 -4.82
N LYS A 344 0.41 -17.05 -5.46
CA LYS A 344 -0.91 -17.68 -5.57
C LYS A 344 -1.28 -18.52 -4.36
N ILE A 345 -0.34 -18.80 -3.46
CA ILE A 345 -0.55 -19.69 -2.31
C ILE A 345 -0.58 -18.82 -1.06
N SER A 346 -1.77 -18.35 -0.70
CA SER A 346 -2.01 -17.62 0.54
C SER A 346 -3.33 -18.08 1.13
N GLU A 347 -3.27 -18.81 2.24
CA GLU A 347 -4.46 -19.34 2.94
C GLU A 347 -5.07 -18.32 3.91
N ARG A 348 -4.35 -17.23 4.21
CA ARG A 348 -4.72 -16.26 5.26
C ARG A 348 -5.43 -15.01 4.76
N GLU A 349 -5.64 -14.87 3.45
CA GLU A 349 -6.26 -13.69 2.85
C GLU A 349 -7.56 -14.05 2.13
N SER A 350 -8.44 -13.07 1.97
CA SER A 350 -9.67 -13.28 1.21
C SER A 350 -9.34 -13.54 -0.27
N GLN A 351 -10.09 -14.46 -0.89
CA GLN A 351 -9.91 -14.81 -2.31
C GLN A 351 -10.04 -13.56 -3.21
N SER A 352 -11.00 -12.68 -2.92
CA SER A 352 -11.19 -11.42 -3.65
C SER A 352 -9.98 -10.49 -3.58
N TRP A 353 -9.32 -10.38 -2.43
CA TRP A 353 -8.16 -9.52 -2.27
C TRP A 353 -6.93 -10.09 -3.00
N LYS A 354 -6.78 -11.42 -2.95
CA LYS A 354 -5.75 -12.15 -3.69
C LYS A 354 -5.89 -11.94 -5.19
N ASP A 355 -7.10 -12.12 -5.73
CA ASP A 355 -7.38 -11.97 -7.16
C ASP A 355 -7.08 -10.54 -7.60
N TYR A 356 -7.61 -9.55 -6.87
CA TYR A 356 -7.33 -8.14 -7.11
C TYR A 356 -5.81 -7.81 -7.12
N ARG A 357 -5.06 -8.32 -6.13
CA ARG A 357 -3.60 -8.13 -6.03
C ARG A 357 -2.90 -8.68 -7.27
N LEU A 358 -3.22 -9.92 -7.67
CA LEU A 358 -2.60 -10.55 -8.84
C LEU A 358 -3.00 -9.82 -10.13
N GLU A 359 -4.27 -9.46 -10.30
CA GLU A 359 -4.79 -8.69 -11.42
C GLU A 359 -4.03 -7.37 -11.61
N THR A 360 -3.77 -6.63 -10.52
CA THR A 360 -3.00 -5.38 -10.57
C THR A 360 -1.61 -5.59 -11.15
N PHE A 361 -0.88 -6.63 -10.71
CA PHE A 361 0.46 -6.90 -11.23
C PHE A 361 0.45 -7.50 -12.63
N GLU A 362 -0.58 -8.29 -12.96
CA GLU A 362 -0.79 -8.80 -14.32
C GLU A 362 -1.12 -7.69 -15.31
N GLU A 363 -1.87 -6.66 -14.91
CA GLU A 363 -2.07 -5.46 -15.72
C GLU A 363 -0.74 -4.73 -15.95
N ILE A 364 0.02 -4.47 -14.88
CA ILE A 364 1.32 -3.78 -14.98
C ILE A 364 2.27 -4.52 -15.93
N ILE A 365 2.32 -5.86 -15.89
CA ILE A 365 3.24 -6.62 -16.75
C ILE A 365 2.73 -6.78 -18.19
N LYS A 366 1.41 -6.82 -18.42
CA LYS A 366 0.82 -6.91 -19.77
C LYS A 366 0.82 -5.56 -20.50
N GLU A 367 0.57 -4.47 -19.77
CA GLU A 367 0.34 -3.15 -20.35
C GLU A 367 1.41 -2.12 -20.03
N GLY A 368 2.18 -2.30 -18.95
CA GLY A 368 3.10 -1.29 -18.43
C GLY A 368 4.09 -0.76 -19.46
N ARG A 369 4.58 -1.63 -20.36
CA ARG A 369 5.51 -1.25 -21.43
C ARG A 369 4.93 -0.19 -22.37
N LYS A 370 3.62 -0.18 -22.61
CA LYS A 370 2.93 0.85 -23.43
C LYS A 370 3.07 2.24 -22.81
N PHE A 371 3.24 2.30 -21.48
CA PHE A 371 3.33 3.52 -20.68
C PHE A 371 4.74 3.76 -20.11
N GLY A 372 5.77 3.09 -20.65
CA GLY A 372 7.14 3.20 -20.18
C GLY A 372 7.37 2.65 -18.76
N THR A 373 6.51 1.74 -18.29
CA THR A 373 6.65 1.05 -17.01
C THR A 373 7.28 -0.33 -17.19
N PHE A 374 8.31 -0.63 -16.41
CA PHE A 374 9.08 -1.86 -16.48
C PHE A 374 9.19 -2.48 -15.09
N LEU A 375 8.97 -3.79 -15.02
CA LEU A 375 8.97 -4.55 -13.77
C LEU A 375 10.20 -5.45 -13.74
N THR A 376 10.94 -5.42 -12.63
CA THR A 376 11.97 -6.41 -12.32
C THR A 376 11.57 -7.15 -11.06
N ILE A 377 11.43 -8.47 -11.16
CA ILE A 377 11.10 -9.32 -10.03
C ILE A 377 12.28 -10.21 -9.70
N SER A 378 12.66 -10.27 -8.43
CA SER A 378 13.56 -11.31 -7.93
C SER A 378 12.82 -12.24 -6.97
N SER A 379 13.04 -13.54 -7.09
CA SER A 379 12.40 -14.52 -6.22
C SER A 379 13.14 -15.84 -6.16
N GLN A 380 13.07 -16.50 -5.01
CA GLN A 380 13.53 -17.85 -4.77
C GLN A 380 12.47 -18.92 -4.97
N ARG A 381 11.19 -18.53 -5.13
CA ARG A 381 10.07 -19.43 -5.40
C ARG A 381 9.32 -18.99 -6.65
N PRO A 382 9.86 -19.21 -7.86
CA PRO A 382 9.10 -19.00 -9.08
C PRO A 382 7.80 -19.81 -9.14
N SER A 383 7.73 -21.02 -8.56
CA SER A 383 6.49 -21.82 -8.60
C SER A 383 5.31 -21.16 -7.85
N ASP A 384 5.59 -20.32 -6.85
CA ASP A 384 4.57 -19.60 -6.09
C ASP A 384 3.98 -18.43 -6.89
N ILE A 385 4.71 -17.88 -7.87
CA ILE A 385 4.33 -16.67 -8.63
C ILE A 385 3.32 -17.03 -9.74
N SER A 386 2.44 -16.10 -10.09
CA SER A 386 1.53 -16.29 -11.23
C SER A 386 2.26 -16.64 -12.53
N GLU A 387 1.93 -17.79 -13.13
CA GLU A 387 2.41 -18.21 -14.46
C GLU A 387 2.23 -17.13 -15.53
N THR A 388 1.15 -16.34 -15.44
CA THR A 388 0.91 -15.20 -16.32
C THR A 388 1.94 -14.11 -16.14
N ILE A 389 2.41 -13.86 -14.92
CA ILE A 389 3.49 -12.89 -14.67
C ILE A 389 4.81 -13.46 -15.19
N ILE A 390 5.14 -14.71 -14.87
CA ILE A 390 6.41 -15.31 -15.31
C ILE A 390 6.50 -15.34 -16.84
N SER A 391 5.45 -15.74 -17.54
CA SER A 391 5.45 -15.82 -19.02
C SER A 391 5.56 -14.47 -19.73
N GLN A 392 5.28 -13.35 -19.05
CA GLN A 392 5.39 -11.99 -19.61
C GLN A 392 6.77 -11.35 -19.34
N LEU A 393 7.67 -12.04 -18.62
CA LEU A 393 9.05 -11.61 -18.47
C LEU A 393 9.80 -11.80 -19.80
N HIS A 394 10.65 -10.84 -20.11
CA HIS A 394 11.35 -10.77 -21.38
C HIS A 394 12.82 -11.20 -21.26
N ASN A 395 13.42 -10.94 -20.10
CA ASN A 395 14.80 -11.28 -19.79
C ASN A 395 14.87 -12.00 -18.44
N TYR A 396 15.68 -13.05 -18.37
CA TYR A 396 15.77 -13.96 -17.23
C TYR A 396 17.24 -14.11 -16.81
N PHE A 397 17.48 -13.97 -15.51
CA PHE A 397 18.73 -14.35 -14.84
C PHE A 397 18.41 -15.50 -13.90
N ILE A 398 18.80 -16.71 -14.29
CA ILE A 398 18.46 -17.95 -13.58
C ILE A 398 19.72 -18.41 -12.84
N HIS A 399 19.77 -18.16 -11.54
CA HIS A 399 20.76 -18.73 -10.63
C HIS A 399 20.34 -20.14 -10.21
N ARG A 400 21.19 -20.77 -9.39
CA ARG A 400 20.93 -22.11 -8.85
C ARG A 400 19.54 -22.23 -8.21
N LEU A 401 18.71 -23.11 -8.74
CA LEU A 401 17.43 -23.56 -8.18
C LEU A 401 17.52 -25.05 -7.87
N VAL A 402 16.98 -25.48 -6.72
CA VAL A 402 17.07 -26.89 -6.26
C VAL A 402 15.71 -27.58 -6.24
N ASN A 403 14.63 -26.83 -6.04
CA ASN A 403 13.28 -27.38 -6.04
C ASN A 403 12.83 -27.69 -7.48
N ASN A 404 12.38 -28.93 -7.71
CA ASN A 404 11.89 -29.38 -9.01
C ASN A 404 10.69 -28.58 -9.54
N GLU A 405 9.79 -28.12 -8.66
CA GLU A 405 8.64 -27.30 -9.06
C GLU A 405 9.10 -25.93 -9.55
N ASP A 406 10.08 -25.34 -8.89
CA ASP A 406 10.65 -24.05 -9.28
C ASP A 406 11.40 -24.14 -10.63
N ILE A 407 12.20 -25.19 -10.82
CA ILE A 407 12.89 -25.45 -12.08
C ILE A 407 11.86 -25.66 -13.21
N ARG A 408 10.78 -26.43 -12.96
CA ARG A 408 9.70 -26.64 -13.94
C ARG A 408 8.95 -25.35 -14.28
N ALA A 409 8.69 -24.49 -13.30
CA ALA A 409 8.02 -23.21 -13.54
C ALA A 409 8.84 -22.32 -14.49
N ILE A 410 10.16 -22.28 -14.31
CA ILE A 410 11.07 -21.57 -15.22
C ILE A 410 11.13 -22.24 -16.60
N GLY A 411 11.27 -23.57 -16.65
CA GLY A 411 11.33 -24.31 -17.92
C GLY A 411 10.12 -24.13 -18.81
N LYS A 412 8.93 -24.00 -18.21
CA LYS A 412 7.69 -23.73 -18.97
C LYS A 412 7.63 -22.31 -19.53
N ALA A 413 8.20 -21.33 -18.83
CA ALA A 413 8.08 -19.93 -19.20
C ALA A 413 9.15 -19.47 -20.21
N VAL A 414 10.32 -20.10 -20.21
CA VAL A 414 11.44 -19.68 -21.05
C VAL A 414 11.49 -20.49 -22.34
N ALA A 415 11.24 -19.83 -23.48
CA ALA A 415 11.11 -20.47 -24.79
C ALA A 415 12.42 -21.07 -25.39
N PHE A 416 13.59 -20.84 -24.78
CA PHE A 416 14.90 -21.13 -25.39
C PHE A 416 15.90 -21.83 -24.46
N ILE A 417 15.46 -22.70 -23.55
CA ILE A 417 16.37 -23.50 -22.71
C ILE A 417 16.44 -24.92 -23.29
N ASP A 418 17.63 -25.34 -23.74
CA ASP A 418 17.88 -26.74 -24.13
C ASP A 418 18.00 -27.64 -22.88
N ASN A 419 17.84 -28.96 -23.05
CA ASN A 419 17.88 -29.89 -21.93
C ASN A 419 19.19 -29.80 -21.13
N THR A 420 20.32 -29.57 -21.80
CA THR A 420 21.62 -29.40 -21.16
C THR A 420 21.62 -28.19 -20.21
N THR A 421 21.22 -27.02 -20.70
CA THR A 421 21.13 -25.80 -19.87
C THR A 421 20.10 -25.97 -18.75
N TYR A 422 19.00 -26.67 -19.02
CA TYR A 422 17.97 -26.97 -18.03
C TYR A 422 18.51 -27.79 -16.85
N GLU A 423 19.27 -28.85 -17.13
CA GLU A 423 19.92 -29.68 -16.10
C GLU A 423 20.96 -28.89 -15.29
N MET A 424 21.69 -27.99 -15.96
CA MET A 424 22.70 -27.14 -15.31
C MET A 424 22.13 -26.21 -14.23
N ILE A 425 20.86 -25.81 -14.32
CA ILE A 425 20.21 -24.92 -13.32
C ILE A 425 20.42 -25.42 -11.89
N SER A 426 20.41 -26.74 -11.68
CA SER A 426 20.53 -27.36 -10.35
C SER A 426 21.94 -27.33 -9.77
N VAL A 427 22.98 -27.21 -10.61
CA VAL A 427 24.39 -27.35 -10.24
C VAL A 427 25.20 -26.06 -10.40
N LEU A 428 24.56 -24.94 -10.76
CA LEU A 428 25.23 -23.65 -10.92
C LEU A 428 26.00 -23.23 -9.63
N PRO A 429 27.25 -22.77 -9.76
CA PRO A 429 27.99 -22.24 -8.61
C PRO A 429 27.39 -20.91 -8.15
N GLN A 430 27.75 -20.49 -6.93
CA GLN A 430 27.32 -19.22 -6.38
C GLN A 430 27.79 -18.04 -7.25
N GLY A 431 26.90 -17.10 -7.52
CA GLY A 431 27.17 -15.94 -8.36
C GLY A 431 27.17 -16.22 -9.86
N ALA A 432 27.08 -17.48 -10.29
CA ALA A 432 26.80 -17.82 -11.68
C ALA A 432 25.29 -17.84 -11.94
N CYS A 433 24.91 -17.45 -13.15
CA CYS A 433 23.54 -17.55 -13.65
C CYS A 433 23.51 -17.87 -15.14
N ILE A 434 22.42 -18.48 -15.57
CA ILE A 434 22.06 -18.55 -16.99
C ILE A 434 21.28 -17.27 -17.31
N PHE A 435 21.81 -16.46 -18.24
CA PHE A 435 21.15 -15.30 -18.80
C PHE A 435 20.49 -15.66 -20.13
N THR A 436 19.19 -15.38 -20.28
CA THR A 436 18.42 -15.68 -21.50
C THR A 436 17.25 -14.71 -21.65
N GLY A 437 16.75 -14.52 -22.88
CA GLY A 437 15.64 -13.61 -23.18
C GLY A 437 15.89 -12.70 -24.37
N VAL A 438 15.04 -11.70 -24.57
CA VAL A 438 15.08 -10.84 -25.78
C VAL A 438 16.37 -10.04 -25.97
N ALA A 439 17.17 -9.86 -24.91
CA ALA A 439 18.46 -9.18 -24.98
C ALA A 439 19.64 -10.11 -25.32
N SER A 440 19.43 -11.42 -25.47
CA SER A 440 20.43 -12.38 -25.96
C SER A 440 19.81 -13.40 -26.92
N ASN A 441 20.50 -13.70 -28.03
CA ASN A 441 19.99 -14.65 -29.02
C ASN A 441 20.07 -16.13 -28.55
N PHE A 442 20.82 -16.41 -27.48
CA PHE A 442 20.99 -17.74 -26.90
C PHE A 442 21.23 -17.65 -25.39
N PRO A 443 20.96 -18.71 -24.61
CA PRO A 443 21.33 -18.76 -23.20
C PRO A 443 22.85 -18.60 -23.01
N VAL A 444 23.26 -17.67 -22.16
CA VAL A 444 24.66 -17.43 -21.83
C VAL A 444 24.88 -17.78 -20.37
N LEU A 445 25.88 -18.61 -20.09
CA LEU A 445 26.34 -18.84 -18.74
C LEU A 445 27.23 -17.68 -18.30
N VAL A 446 26.85 -16.99 -17.24
CA VAL A 446 27.50 -15.74 -16.78
C VAL A 446 27.94 -15.92 -15.34
N GLN A 447 29.20 -15.61 -15.05
CA GLN A 447 29.67 -15.34 -13.70
C GLN A 447 29.50 -13.84 -13.42
N VAL A 448 28.57 -13.49 -12.54
CA VAL A 448 28.27 -12.10 -12.19
C VAL A 448 29.41 -11.53 -11.34
N ASP A 449 29.91 -10.36 -11.74
CA ASP A 449 30.96 -9.67 -10.98
C ASP A 449 30.37 -9.10 -9.69
N LEU A 450 31.05 -9.31 -8.56
CA LEU A 450 30.68 -8.67 -7.30
C LEU A 450 30.95 -7.16 -7.36
N LEU A 451 30.05 -6.38 -6.78
CA LEU A 451 30.28 -4.96 -6.53
C LEU A 451 31.39 -4.78 -5.48
N PRO A 452 32.01 -3.59 -5.37
CA PRO A 452 32.86 -3.24 -4.24
C PRO A 452 32.12 -3.51 -2.92
N LYS A 453 32.82 -3.95 -1.86
CA LYS A 453 32.20 -4.38 -0.59
C LYS A 453 31.21 -3.36 -0.02
N GLN A 454 31.48 -2.06 -0.17
CA GLN A 454 30.62 -0.98 0.33
C GLN A 454 29.30 -0.83 -0.43
N GLN A 455 29.22 -1.36 -1.66
CA GLN A 455 28.06 -1.29 -2.56
C GLN A 455 27.37 -2.65 -2.72
N GLN A 456 27.86 -3.70 -2.06
CA GLN A 456 27.19 -4.99 -2.07
C GLN A 456 25.90 -4.93 -1.24
N PRO A 457 24.85 -5.66 -1.64
CA PRO A 457 23.68 -5.82 -0.80
C PRO A 457 24.07 -6.42 0.55
N GLN A 458 23.36 -6.04 1.62
CA GLN A 458 23.57 -6.55 2.98
C GLN A 458 23.05 -7.99 3.16
N SER A 459 23.30 -8.84 2.17
CA SER A 459 22.84 -10.24 2.10
C SER A 459 23.88 -11.22 2.66
N THR A 460 25.00 -10.74 3.21
CA THR A 460 26.09 -11.61 3.68
C THR A 460 25.66 -12.34 4.95
N THR A 461 25.72 -13.67 4.90
CA THR A 461 25.57 -14.53 6.07
C THR A 461 26.49 -14.03 7.19
N ILE A 462 25.94 -13.83 8.38
CA ILE A 462 26.73 -13.45 9.56
C ILE A 462 27.86 -14.47 9.72
N ASN A 463 29.11 -13.99 9.75
CA ASN A 463 30.23 -14.85 10.11
C ASN A 463 30.17 -15.10 11.62
N LEU A 464 29.50 -16.19 12.00
CA LEU A 464 29.32 -16.57 13.41
C LEU A 464 30.66 -16.76 14.12
N ALA A 465 31.69 -17.24 13.43
CA ALA A 465 33.01 -17.42 14.03
C ALA A 465 33.65 -16.08 14.41
N GLU A 466 33.58 -15.07 13.54
CA GLU A 466 34.03 -13.71 13.88
C GLU A 466 33.15 -13.05 14.95
N LEU A 467 31.85 -13.30 14.91
CA LEU A 467 30.91 -12.70 15.86
C LEU A 467 31.08 -13.28 17.26
N TRP A 468 31.32 -14.59 17.39
CA TRP A 468 31.61 -15.25 18.67
C TRP A 468 33.01 -14.95 19.22
N GLN A 469 33.92 -14.44 18.39
CA GLN A 469 35.23 -13.96 18.83
C GLN A 469 35.20 -12.54 19.40
N LYS A 470 34.13 -11.78 19.20
CA LYS A 470 33.97 -10.45 19.79
C LYS A 470 33.41 -10.60 21.22
N PRO A 471 34.05 -9.97 22.22
CA PRO A 471 33.70 -10.12 23.64
C PRO A 471 32.33 -9.54 24.00
#